data_AF-A0A561UN02-F1
#
_entry.id   AF-A0A561UN02-F1
#
_cell.length_a   1.000
_cell.length_b   1.000
_cell.length_c   1.000
_cell.angle_alpha   90.00
_cell.angle_beta   90.00
_cell.angle_gamma   90.00
#
_symmetry.space_group_name_H-M   'P 1'
#
loop_
_entity.id
_entity.type
_entity.pdbx_description
1 polymer ?
#
loop_
_entity_poly.entity_id
_entity_poly.type
_entity_poly.pdbx_seq_one_letter_code
_entity_poly.pdbx_strand_id
1 'polypeptide(L)'
;MKTIRTTLTVAGAALAMAVPLIGATSAPAFAASRDGVCDSGEFCYYYNSNEAGSVSDFTGSVSDLGATQPTCYDFKGAGAGQGLCVKNNAASVWNRTGHTVRVYFNSGYSGASQDFAPGAKGNLDATLKNNDASHQFLGGGGGGGNQSPVNDFDHGTRGFAADNCTAFAAYRIASRLGVPNFSNSWGGTTWGNAGNWANAARATGVTVNTTPTVGAIAVNDVHKVGHVAYVNAVYSDGSFDVEEYNWNNPLAYGTRSHVHVSDAQADFQWMLHF
;
A
#
# COMPACT_ATOMS: atom_id res chain seq x y z
N MET A 1 53.20 3.61 -67.09
CA MET A 1 52.72 5.00 -67.26
C MET A 1 51.67 5.30 -66.21
N LYS A 2 52.00 6.27 -65.37
CA LYS A 2 51.16 7.26 -64.68
C LYS A 2 49.85 6.81 -63.98
N THR A 3 49.81 6.83 -62.64
CA THR A 3 49.30 7.92 -61.75
C THR A 3 47.75 7.93 -61.78
N ILE A 4 46.99 7.91 -60.67
CA ILE A 4 46.93 8.86 -59.56
C ILE A 4 46.15 8.18 -58.42
N ARG A 5 46.72 8.23 -57.20
CA ARG A 5 46.00 8.00 -55.94
C ARG A 5 45.33 9.32 -55.56
N THR A 6 44.00 9.34 -55.52
CA THR A 6 43.25 10.52 -55.06
C THR A 6 42.92 10.33 -53.58
N THR A 7 43.63 11.10 -52.74
CA THR A 7 43.27 11.36 -51.35
C THR A 7 42.01 12.22 -51.28
N LEU A 8 41.00 11.78 -50.53
CA LEU A 8 39.97 12.67 -49.97
C LEU A 8 40.06 12.65 -48.45
N THR A 9 40.63 13.71 -47.90
CA THR A 9 40.38 14.20 -46.55
C THR A 9 39.06 14.96 -46.55
N VAL A 10 38.06 14.46 -45.82
CA VAL A 10 36.89 15.25 -45.42
C VAL A 10 36.88 15.30 -43.90
N ALA A 11 37.14 16.50 -43.37
CA ALA A 11 36.93 16.86 -41.99
C ALA A 11 35.41 16.80 -41.70
N GLY A 12 34.98 15.79 -40.95
CA GLY A 12 33.62 15.68 -40.43
C GLY A 12 33.57 16.16 -39.00
N ALA A 13 32.79 17.21 -38.76
CA ALA A 13 32.62 17.88 -37.49
C ALA A 13 32.18 16.92 -36.36
N ALA A 14 32.84 17.00 -35.21
CA ALA A 14 32.40 16.38 -33.97
C ALA A 14 31.14 17.09 -33.46
N LEU A 15 29.95 16.51 -33.75
CA LEU A 15 28.74 16.82 -32.98
C LEU A 15 28.82 16.06 -31.66
N ALA A 16 29.21 16.75 -30.60
CA ALA A 16 28.98 16.30 -29.24
C ALA A 16 27.46 16.27 -28.99
N MET A 17 26.86 15.07 -29.06
CA MET A 17 25.49 14.87 -28.60
C MET A 17 25.48 14.93 -27.08
N ALA A 18 25.13 16.10 -26.54
CA ALA A 18 24.72 16.23 -25.15
C ALA A 18 23.44 15.40 -24.98
N VAL A 19 23.57 14.22 -24.39
CA VAL A 19 22.41 13.44 -23.92
C VAL A 19 21.90 14.16 -22.68
N PRO A 20 20.67 14.74 -22.68
CA PRO A 20 20.09 15.19 -21.43
C PRO A 20 19.91 13.97 -20.54
N LEU A 21 20.48 14.00 -19.33
CA LEU A 21 20.10 13.06 -18.28
C LEU A 21 18.58 13.19 -18.10
N ILE A 22 17.84 12.23 -18.63
CA ILE A 22 16.45 12.03 -18.27
C ILE A 22 16.51 11.69 -16.78
N GLY A 23 16.05 12.63 -15.96
CA GLY A 23 15.92 12.44 -14.53
C GLY A 23 15.18 11.14 -14.28
N ALA A 24 15.72 10.32 -13.39
CA ALA A 24 15.00 9.19 -12.84
C ALA A 24 13.69 9.72 -12.27
N THR A 25 12.60 9.52 -12.99
CA THR A 25 11.28 9.62 -12.39
C THR A 25 11.25 8.52 -11.36
N SER A 26 11.18 8.91 -10.09
CA SER A 26 10.85 8.02 -9.01
C SER A 26 9.53 7.34 -9.36
N ALA A 27 9.59 6.10 -9.85
CA ALA A 27 8.44 5.20 -9.83
C ALA A 27 7.95 5.17 -8.37
N PRO A 28 6.64 5.31 -8.12
CA PRO A 28 6.16 5.20 -6.76
C PRO A 28 6.43 3.79 -6.24
N ALA A 29 6.72 3.77 -4.94
CA ALA A 29 6.76 2.66 -4.00
C ALA A 29 6.26 1.30 -4.50
N PHE A 30 7.08 0.26 -4.24
CA PHE A 30 6.79 -1.17 -4.28
C PHE A 30 5.32 -1.50 -4.61
N ALA A 31 5.05 -1.65 -5.91
CA ALA A 31 3.92 -2.47 -6.31
C ALA A 31 4.12 -3.82 -5.61
N ALA A 32 3.08 -4.32 -4.92
CA ALA A 32 2.97 -5.75 -4.75
C ALA A 32 3.21 -6.43 -6.10
N SER A 33 3.66 -7.69 -6.09
CA SER A 33 4.02 -8.44 -7.29
C SER A 33 2.90 -8.37 -8.34
N ARG A 34 2.89 -7.31 -9.18
CA ARG A 34 1.92 -7.10 -10.27
C ARG A 34 2.34 -8.01 -11.41
N ASP A 35 2.29 -9.29 -11.12
CA ASP A 35 2.80 -10.38 -11.93
C ASP A 35 1.74 -10.93 -12.89
N GLY A 36 0.50 -10.46 -12.78
CA GLY A 36 -0.57 -10.89 -13.66
C GLY A 36 -1.10 -12.27 -13.31
N VAL A 37 -0.95 -12.69 -12.04
CA VAL A 37 -1.65 -13.80 -11.43
C VAL A 37 -2.54 -13.23 -10.33
N CYS A 38 -3.72 -13.82 -10.12
CA CYS A 38 -4.58 -13.40 -9.01
C CYS A 38 -4.34 -14.31 -7.82
N ASP A 39 -3.41 -13.95 -6.94
CA ASP A 39 -2.98 -14.73 -5.80
C ASP A 39 -3.81 -14.49 -4.53
N SER A 40 -3.57 -15.32 -3.50
CA SER A 40 -4.22 -15.13 -2.22
C SER A 40 -3.78 -13.81 -1.60
N GLY A 41 -4.74 -12.98 -1.15
CA GLY A 41 -4.47 -11.66 -0.58
C GLY A 41 -4.62 -10.50 -1.57
N GLU A 42 -4.98 -10.78 -2.83
CA GLU A 42 -5.09 -9.76 -3.87
C GLU A 42 -6.52 -9.48 -4.32
N PHE A 43 -6.76 -8.25 -4.73
CA PHE A 43 -7.93 -7.84 -5.49
C PHE A 43 -7.54 -7.73 -6.96
N CYS A 44 -8.28 -8.41 -7.83
CA CYS A 44 -7.88 -8.58 -9.21
C CYS A 44 -8.97 -8.08 -10.15
N TYR A 45 -8.59 -7.25 -11.12
CA TYR A 45 -9.43 -6.88 -12.24
C TYR A 45 -9.14 -7.78 -13.44
N TYR A 46 -10.20 -8.14 -14.15
CA TYR A 46 -10.14 -8.90 -15.39
C TYR A 46 -10.73 -8.10 -16.54
N TYR A 47 -10.05 -8.16 -17.69
CA TYR A 47 -10.44 -7.43 -18.89
C TYR A 47 -11.82 -7.89 -19.43
N ASN A 48 -12.16 -9.17 -19.31
CA ASN A 48 -13.44 -9.71 -19.74
C ASN A 48 -14.31 -10.14 -18.55
N SER A 49 -15.60 -10.33 -18.83
CA SER A 49 -16.56 -10.85 -17.86
C SER A 49 -16.24 -12.29 -17.44
N ASN A 50 -16.70 -12.67 -16.26
CA ASN A 50 -16.52 -13.99 -15.65
C ASN A 50 -15.04 -14.34 -15.45
N GLU A 51 -14.28 -13.38 -14.93
CA GLU A 51 -12.86 -13.48 -14.58
C GLU A 51 -11.98 -13.99 -15.74
N ALA A 52 -12.28 -13.53 -16.96
CA ALA A 52 -11.61 -13.95 -18.18
C ALA A 52 -10.71 -12.85 -18.76
N GLY A 53 -9.81 -13.25 -19.67
CA GLY A 53 -8.85 -12.33 -20.28
C GLY A 53 -7.65 -12.04 -19.39
N SER A 54 -6.92 -10.98 -19.72
CA SER A 54 -5.77 -10.52 -18.95
C SER A 54 -6.21 -9.97 -17.59
N VAL A 55 -5.33 -10.09 -16.60
CA VAL A 55 -5.58 -9.73 -15.20
C VAL A 55 -4.60 -8.67 -14.71
N SER A 56 -5.06 -7.80 -13.83
CA SER A 56 -4.22 -6.95 -12.99
C SER A 56 -4.61 -7.18 -11.53
N ASP A 57 -3.60 -7.42 -10.70
CA ASP A 57 -3.70 -7.70 -9.28
C ASP A 57 -3.25 -6.50 -8.42
N PHE A 58 -3.76 -6.43 -7.19
CA PHE A 58 -3.56 -5.32 -6.25
C PHE A 58 -3.67 -5.81 -4.80
N THR A 59 -2.75 -5.41 -3.93
CA THR A 59 -2.79 -5.74 -2.49
C THR A 59 -3.32 -4.61 -1.60
N GLY A 60 -3.69 -3.48 -2.20
CA GLY A 60 -4.16 -2.31 -1.46
C GLY A 60 -5.02 -1.39 -2.32
N SER A 61 -5.55 -0.35 -1.69
CA SER A 61 -6.41 0.65 -2.31
C SER A 61 -5.63 1.49 -3.35
N VAL A 62 -6.28 1.80 -4.47
CA VAL A 62 -5.72 2.65 -5.53
C VAL A 62 -6.69 3.77 -5.84
N SER A 63 -6.31 5.01 -5.53
CA SER A 63 -7.16 6.19 -5.72
C SER A 63 -7.25 6.64 -7.18
N ASP A 64 -6.31 6.27 -8.05
CA ASP A 64 -6.42 6.51 -9.49
C ASP A 64 -5.69 5.40 -10.26
N LEU A 65 -6.46 4.63 -11.03
CA LEU A 65 -5.91 3.57 -11.90
C LEU A 65 -5.16 4.12 -13.13
N GLY A 66 -5.24 5.44 -13.38
CA GLY A 66 -4.54 6.10 -14.47
C GLY A 66 -5.13 5.79 -15.85
N ALA A 67 -5.21 6.78 -16.73
CA ALA A 67 -5.94 6.64 -18.00
C ALA A 67 -5.07 6.24 -19.20
N THR A 68 -3.75 6.45 -19.12
CA THR A 68 -2.85 6.31 -20.27
C THR A 68 -1.49 5.72 -19.89
N GLN A 69 -0.92 4.92 -20.79
CA GLN A 69 0.47 4.48 -20.69
C GLN A 69 1.45 5.67 -20.78
N PRO A 70 2.64 5.61 -20.14
CA PRO A 70 3.19 4.46 -19.41
C PRO A 70 2.79 4.41 -17.91
N THR A 71 1.93 5.33 -17.45
CA THR A 71 1.71 5.56 -16.02
C THR A 71 0.45 4.91 -15.47
N CYS A 72 -0.44 4.41 -16.33
CA CYS A 72 -1.62 3.68 -15.89
C CYS A 72 -1.26 2.31 -15.31
N TYR A 73 -2.13 1.82 -14.43
CA TYR A 73 -2.12 0.41 -14.08
C TYR A 73 -2.67 -0.36 -15.27
N ASP A 74 -1.88 -1.30 -15.78
CA ASP A 74 -2.18 -2.09 -16.98
C ASP A 74 -2.49 -3.56 -16.65
N PHE A 75 -3.24 -4.25 -17.49
CA PHE A 75 -3.41 -5.69 -17.34
C PHE A 75 -2.11 -6.42 -17.69
N LYS A 76 -1.58 -7.19 -16.72
CA LYS A 76 -0.26 -7.82 -16.79
C LYS A 76 -0.31 -9.25 -17.29
N GLY A 77 -1.35 -9.99 -16.90
CA GLY A 77 -1.50 -11.41 -17.23
C GLY A 77 -1.58 -11.67 -18.73
N ALA A 78 -1.28 -12.88 -19.16
CA ALA A 78 -1.44 -13.25 -20.56
C ALA A 78 -2.93 -13.24 -20.97
N GLY A 79 -3.24 -12.80 -22.20
CA GLY A 79 -4.58 -12.90 -22.78
C GLY A 79 -5.13 -11.59 -23.33
N ALA A 80 -6.41 -11.61 -23.72
CA ALA A 80 -7.09 -10.43 -24.24
C ALA A 80 -7.06 -9.28 -23.23
N GLY A 81 -6.65 -8.09 -23.68
CA GLY A 81 -6.51 -6.90 -22.85
C GLY A 81 -5.13 -6.66 -22.26
N GLN A 82 -4.17 -7.57 -22.45
CA GLN A 82 -2.80 -7.41 -21.94
C GLN A 82 -2.16 -6.10 -22.41
N GLY A 83 -1.57 -5.36 -21.47
CA GLY A 83 -0.91 -4.07 -21.70
C GLY A 83 -1.87 -2.88 -21.84
N LEU A 84 -3.18 -3.09 -21.89
CA LEU A 84 -4.15 -2.00 -21.81
C LEU A 84 -4.28 -1.50 -20.37
N CYS A 85 -4.58 -0.21 -20.21
CA CYS A 85 -4.89 0.36 -18.91
C CYS A 85 -6.15 -0.30 -18.31
N VAL A 86 -6.14 -0.58 -17.01
CA VAL A 86 -7.26 -1.16 -16.26
C VAL A 86 -8.43 -0.21 -16.23
N LYS A 87 -8.15 1.08 -15.96
CA LYS A 87 -9.15 2.15 -15.92
C LYS A 87 -10.02 2.12 -17.18
N ASN A 88 -11.33 2.12 -16.99
CA ASN A 88 -12.35 2.08 -18.02
C ASN A 88 -12.30 0.84 -18.94
N ASN A 89 -11.67 -0.25 -18.51
CA ASN A 89 -11.51 -1.45 -19.32
C ASN A 89 -11.75 -2.74 -18.53
N ALA A 90 -11.98 -2.68 -17.22
CA ALA A 90 -12.27 -3.88 -16.45
C ALA A 90 -13.74 -4.29 -16.59
N ALA A 91 -13.98 -5.59 -16.69
CA ALA A 91 -15.33 -6.14 -16.84
C ALA A 91 -15.75 -7.05 -15.69
N SER A 92 -14.80 -7.62 -14.95
CA SER A 92 -15.07 -8.43 -13.77
C SER A 92 -13.90 -8.38 -12.79
N VAL A 93 -14.16 -8.88 -11.59
CA VAL A 93 -13.17 -8.89 -10.51
C VAL A 93 -13.17 -10.22 -9.76
N TRP A 94 -12.04 -10.50 -9.12
CA TRP A 94 -11.95 -11.49 -8.06
C TRP A 94 -11.32 -10.86 -6.84
N ASN A 95 -12.06 -10.84 -5.75
CA ASN A 95 -11.55 -10.44 -4.45
C ASN A 95 -11.00 -11.68 -3.71
N ARG A 96 -9.69 -11.90 -3.77
CA ARG A 96 -8.98 -12.93 -2.99
C ARG A 96 -8.42 -12.39 -1.68
N THR A 97 -8.87 -11.21 -1.26
CA THR A 97 -8.46 -10.55 -0.03
C THR A 97 -9.36 -10.99 1.14
N GLY A 98 -8.97 -10.61 2.36
CA GLY A 98 -9.81 -10.73 3.55
C GLY A 98 -10.79 -9.55 3.75
N HIS A 99 -10.83 -8.58 2.84
CA HIS A 99 -11.61 -7.35 2.97
C HIS A 99 -12.77 -7.29 2.00
N THR A 100 -13.76 -6.45 2.27
CA THR A 100 -14.67 -6.02 1.20
C THR A 100 -13.92 -5.03 0.34
N VAL A 101 -13.90 -5.18 -0.99
CA VAL A 101 -13.30 -4.19 -1.88
C VAL A 101 -14.41 -3.49 -2.66
N ARG A 102 -14.41 -2.16 -2.59
CA ARG A 102 -15.31 -1.29 -3.33
C ARG A 102 -14.64 -0.75 -4.57
N VAL A 103 -15.22 -1.00 -5.72
CA VAL A 103 -14.81 -0.42 -7.01
C VAL A 103 -15.63 0.84 -7.25
N TYR A 104 -14.99 1.89 -7.76
CA TYR A 104 -15.59 3.19 -8.02
C TYR A 104 -15.49 3.59 -9.48
N PHE A 105 -16.52 4.30 -9.93
CA PHE A 105 -16.62 4.85 -11.29
C PHE A 105 -15.60 5.97 -11.55
N ASN A 106 -15.33 6.80 -10.54
CA ASN A 106 -14.38 7.90 -10.65
C ASN A 106 -13.12 7.63 -9.83
N SER A 107 -12.03 8.31 -10.19
CA SER A 107 -10.85 8.41 -9.34
C SER A 107 -11.20 9.13 -8.02
N GLY A 108 -10.33 8.95 -7.02
CA GLY A 108 -10.50 9.53 -5.68
C GLY A 108 -11.61 8.86 -4.87
N TYR A 109 -11.94 7.59 -5.14
CA TYR A 109 -12.96 6.83 -4.43
C TYR A 109 -14.34 7.50 -4.47
N SER A 110 -14.76 7.94 -5.67
CA SER A 110 -15.97 8.76 -5.84
C SER A 110 -16.91 8.23 -6.92
N GLY A 111 -18.15 8.71 -6.91
CA GLY A 111 -19.18 8.32 -7.88
C GLY A 111 -19.88 7.00 -7.54
N ALA A 112 -20.51 6.40 -8.56
CA ALA A 112 -21.14 5.10 -8.42
C ALA A 112 -20.12 4.04 -8.00
N SER A 113 -20.56 3.05 -7.22
CA SER A 113 -19.67 2.03 -6.67
C SER A 113 -20.36 0.69 -6.47
N GLN A 114 -19.55 -0.37 -6.44
CA GLN A 114 -19.99 -1.74 -6.22
C GLN A 114 -19.02 -2.44 -5.28
N ASP A 115 -19.58 -3.16 -4.31
CA ASP A 115 -18.84 -3.89 -3.29
C ASP A 115 -18.68 -5.36 -3.63
N PHE A 116 -17.49 -5.88 -3.37
CA PHE A 116 -17.16 -7.29 -3.50
C PHE A 116 -16.66 -7.79 -2.15
N ALA A 117 -17.44 -8.66 -1.50
CA ALA A 117 -17.07 -9.28 -0.24
C ALA A 117 -15.79 -10.13 -0.36
N PRO A 118 -15.11 -10.48 0.76
CA PRO A 118 -13.98 -11.41 0.74
C PRO A 118 -14.32 -12.72 0.00
N GLY A 119 -13.44 -13.14 -0.91
CA GLY A 119 -13.63 -14.35 -1.74
C GLY A 119 -14.58 -14.17 -2.92
N ALA A 120 -15.27 -13.04 -3.05
CA ALA A 120 -16.26 -12.84 -4.10
C ALA A 120 -15.63 -12.78 -5.49
N LYS A 121 -16.30 -13.43 -6.44
CA LYS A 121 -16.09 -13.28 -7.88
C LYS A 121 -17.33 -12.65 -8.47
N GLY A 122 -17.16 -11.81 -9.49
CA GLY A 122 -18.31 -11.27 -10.17
C GLY A 122 -17.99 -10.27 -11.25
N ASN A 123 -18.96 -10.13 -12.14
CA ASN A 123 -18.97 -9.05 -13.13
C ASN A 123 -19.20 -7.70 -12.44
N LEU A 124 -18.51 -6.69 -12.95
CA LEU A 124 -18.90 -5.31 -12.68
C LEU A 124 -20.29 -5.08 -13.27
N ASP A 125 -21.12 -4.33 -12.55
CA ASP A 125 -22.45 -3.98 -13.02
C ASP A 125 -22.40 -3.09 -14.28
N ALA A 126 -23.56 -2.83 -14.87
CA ALA A 126 -23.64 -2.06 -16.11
C ALA A 126 -23.11 -0.62 -15.99
N THR A 127 -23.03 -0.07 -14.78
CA THR A 127 -22.49 1.27 -14.54
C THR A 127 -20.97 1.23 -14.52
N LEU A 128 -20.37 0.24 -13.87
CA LEU A 128 -18.93 0.17 -13.64
C LEU A 128 -18.16 -0.62 -14.69
N LYS A 129 -18.79 -1.56 -15.38
CA LYS A 129 -18.13 -2.34 -16.42
C LYS A 129 -17.59 -1.39 -17.50
N ASN A 130 -16.28 -1.47 -17.73
CA ASN A 130 -15.52 -0.60 -18.61
C ASN A 130 -15.59 0.90 -18.24
N ASN A 131 -15.87 1.21 -16.97
CA ASN A 131 -15.88 2.58 -16.44
C ASN A 131 -15.29 2.64 -15.01
N ASP A 132 -14.49 1.65 -14.61
CA ASP A 132 -13.80 1.62 -13.32
C ASP A 132 -12.64 2.62 -13.31
N ALA A 133 -12.39 3.29 -12.19
CA ALA A 133 -11.30 4.27 -12.10
C ALA A 133 -10.52 4.27 -10.77
N SER A 134 -11.09 3.69 -9.70
CA SER A 134 -10.39 3.49 -8.43
C SER A 134 -11.02 2.35 -7.63
N HIS A 135 -10.30 1.82 -6.63
CA HIS A 135 -10.86 0.88 -5.67
C HIS A 135 -10.33 1.08 -4.26
N GLN A 136 -11.19 0.80 -3.29
CA GLN A 136 -10.88 0.91 -1.87
C GLN A 136 -11.17 -0.40 -1.15
N PHE A 137 -10.23 -0.86 -0.35
CA PHE A 137 -10.46 -1.95 0.59
C PHE A 137 -11.22 -1.35 1.79
N LEU A 138 -12.46 -1.80 2.01
CA LEU A 138 -13.40 -1.31 3.01
C LEU A 138 -13.43 -2.22 4.24
N GLY A 139 -13.59 -1.59 5.41
CA GLY A 139 -13.77 -2.32 6.67
C GLY A 139 -12.47 -2.71 7.39
N GLY A 140 -11.34 -2.14 6.98
CA GLY A 140 -10.11 -2.11 7.75
C GLY A 140 -9.21 -0.99 7.24
N GLY A 141 -8.78 -0.10 8.14
CA GLY A 141 -7.61 0.73 7.86
C GLY A 141 -6.46 -0.17 7.46
N GLY A 142 -5.74 0.22 6.42
CA GLY A 142 -5.20 -0.73 5.44
C GLY A 142 -4.39 -1.90 5.99
N GLY A 143 -4.60 -3.10 5.44
CA GLY A 143 -3.63 -4.19 5.52
C GLY A 143 -4.09 -5.41 4.75
N GLY A 144 -3.18 -6.04 4.00
CA GLY A 144 -3.44 -7.30 3.30
C GLY A 144 -3.82 -8.43 4.27
N GLY A 145 -3.99 -9.65 3.76
CA GLY A 145 -4.04 -10.82 4.66
C GLY A 145 -2.81 -10.88 5.58
N ASN A 146 -2.81 -11.79 6.57
CA ASN A 146 -1.71 -11.94 7.53
C ASN A 146 -0.34 -11.78 6.84
N GLN A 147 0.38 -10.76 7.26
CA GLN A 147 1.67 -10.40 6.72
C GLN A 147 2.77 -11.09 7.50
N SER A 148 3.74 -11.62 6.78
CA SER A 148 5.00 -12.06 7.38
C SER A 148 5.69 -10.85 8.01
N PRO A 149 6.03 -10.88 9.30
CA PRO A 149 6.81 -9.82 9.94
C PRO A 149 8.18 -9.68 9.27
N VAL A 150 8.63 -8.44 9.02
CA VAL A 150 9.93 -8.18 8.38
C VAL A 150 10.66 -7.07 9.12
N ASN A 151 11.93 -7.30 9.46
CA ASN A 151 12.79 -6.25 10.01
C ASN A 151 13.46 -5.44 8.88
N ASP A 152 12.70 -4.53 8.28
CA ASP A 152 13.09 -3.62 7.19
C ASP A 152 13.11 -2.15 7.63
N PHE A 153 13.08 -1.88 8.94
CA PHE A 153 13.05 -0.52 9.46
C PHE A 153 14.26 0.28 8.96
N ASP A 154 14.00 1.42 8.33
CA ASP A 154 15.02 2.30 7.75
C ASP A 154 15.84 3.07 8.81
N HIS A 155 15.58 2.83 10.10
CA HIS A 155 16.13 3.59 11.24
C HIS A 155 15.87 5.11 11.17
N GLY A 156 14.97 5.54 10.29
CA GLY A 156 14.55 6.92 10.12
C GLY A 156 13.60 7.34 11.23
N THR A 157 14.00 8.35 12.00
CA THR A 157 13.30 8.71 13.25
C THR A 157 11.94 9.37 13.05
N ARG A 158 11.71 10.05 11.91
CA ARG A 158 10.46 10.78 11.59
C ARG A 158 10.03 11.76 12.70
N GLY A 159 11.01 12.32 13.42
CA GLY A 159 10.78 13.24 14.54
C GLY A 159 10.49 12.58 15.88
N PHE A 160 10.59 11.25 15.98
CA PHE A 160 10.51 10.48 17.22
C PHE A 160 11.91 10.10 17.74
N ALA A 161 11.99 9.48 18.92
CA ALA A 161 13.25 8.93 19.43
C ALA A 161 13.72 7.76 18.55
N ALA A 162 15.02 7.71 18.24
CA ALA A 162 15.60 6.66 17.38
C ALA A 162 15.36 5.26 17.98
N ASP A 163 15.10 4.29 17.11
CA ASP A 163 14.93 2.87 17.45
C ASP A 163 13.88 2.57 18.52
N ASN A 164 12.91 3.48 18.71
CA ASN A 164 11.78 3.29 19.61
C ASN A 164 10.53 2.85 18.84
N CYS A 165 9.55 2.31 19.58
CA CYS A 165 8.27 1.86 19.06
C CYS A 165 7.58 2.91 18.18
N THR A 166 7.60 4.17 18.58
CA THR A 166 7.00 5.29 17.83
C THR A 166 7.69 5.56 16.50
N ALA A 167 9.01 5.45 16.43
CA ALA A 167 9.75 5.66 15.18
C ALA A 167 9.48 4.52 14.19
N PHE A 168 9.45 3.28 14.68
CA PHE A 168 9.10 2.11 13.88
C PHE A 168 7.65 2.16 13.38
N ALA A 169 6.68 2.47 14.26
CA ALA A 169 5.28 2.61 13.87
C ALA A 169 5.10 3.75 12.86
N ALA A 170 5.81 4.87 13.01
CA ALA A 170 5.82 5.95 12.04
C ALA A 170 6.39 5.51 10.68
N TYR A 171 7.45 4.69 10.67
CA TYR A 171 7.96 4.07 9.45
C TYR A 171 6.90 3.18 8.79
N ARG A 172 6.20 2.34 9.56
CA ARG A 172 5.12 1.49 9.03
C ARG A 172 3.99 2.29 8.41
N ILE A 173 3.54 3.34 9.07
CA ILE A 173 2.54 4.25 8.52
C ILE A 173 3.02 4.86 7.19
N ALA A 174 4.26 5.35 7.17
CA ALA A 174 4.82 6.02 5.99
C ALA A 174 5.09 5.07 4.81
N SER A 175 5.53 3.85 5.08
CA SER A 175 5.98 2.89 4.05
C SER A 175 4.87 1.96 3.57
N ARG A 176 3.88 1.65 4.42
CA ARG A 176 2.87 0.61 4.13
C ARG A 176 1.42 1.11 4.17
N LEU A 177 1.14 2.23 4.84
CA LEU A 177 -0.25 2.68 5.09
C LEU A 177 -0.62 3.95 4.31
N GLY A 178 0.14 4.29 3.26
CA GLY A 178 -0.25 5.36 2.34
C GLY A 178 -0.11 6.79 2.88
N VAL A 179 0.59 6.99 4.01
CA VAL A 179 0.84 8.33 4.58
C VAL A 179 2.34 8.63 4.59
N PRO A 180 2.98 8.82 3.42
CA PRO A 180 4.45 8.87 3.30
C PRO A 180 5.12 10.01 4.09
N ASN A 181 4.38 11.08 4.38
CA ASN A 181 4.86 12.22 5.15
C ASN A 181 4.52 12.14 6.65
N PHE A 182 4.10 10.97 7.15
CA PHE A 182 3.82 10.79 8.56
C PHE A 182 5.07 11.05 9.41
N SER A 183 4.89 11.84 10.46
CA SER A 183 5.94 12.30 11.35
C SER A 183 5.34 12.71 12.70
N ASN A 184 6.20 13.01 13.67
CA ASN A 184 5.77 13.46 14.99
C ASN A 184 4.92 14.74 14.98
N SER A 185 4.92 15.50 13.87
CA SER A 185 4.13 16.73 13.70
C SER A 185 3.01 16.59 12.64
N TRP A 186 2.67 15.36 12.24
CA TRP A 186 1.70 15.12 11.17
C TRP A 186 0.27 15.52 11.56
N GLY A 187 -0.46 16.11 10.60
CA GLY A 187 -1.84 16.55 10.80
C GLY A 187 -2.00 17.80 11.66
N GLY A 188 -0.93 18.59 11.84
CA GLY A 188 -0.98 19.84 12.61
C GLY A 188 -1.03 19.65 14.13
N THR A 189 -0.72 18.44 14.62
CA THR A 189 -0.62 18.11 16.05
C THR A 189 0.71 17.42 16.36
N THR A 190 1.06 17.35 17.64
CA THR A 190 2.20 16.56 18.11
C THR A 190 1.73 15.19 18.57
N TRP A 191 2.27 14.13 17.97
CA TRP A 191 1.93 12.75 18.30
C TRP A 191 2.58 12.30 19.61
N GLY A 192 3.87 12.62 19.77
CA GLY A 192 4.63 12.43 21.00
C GLY A 192 4.79 10.97 21.40
N ASN A 193 4.75 10.74 22.71
CA ASN A 193 4.85 9.40 23.29
C ASN A 193 3.66 8.52 22.85
N ALA A 194 3.91 7.22 22.76
CA ALA A 194 2.95 6.22 22.30
C ALA A 194 1.58 6.31 22.99
N GLY A 195 1.54 6.56 24.30
CA GLY A 195 0.26 6.63 25.05
C GLY A 195 -0.64 7.80 24.64
N ASN A 196 -0.10 8.79 23.93
CA ASN A 196 -0.89 9.91 23.39
C ASN A 196 -1.42 9.64 21.96
N TRP A 197 -0.96 8.59 21.28
CA TRP A 197 -1.24 8.38 19.86
C TRP A 197 -2.73 8.23 19.54
N ALA A 198 -3.51 7.60 20.41
CA ALA A 198 -4.96 7.50 20.21
C ALA A 198 -5.64 8.88 20.25
N ASN A 199 -5.17 9.83 21.07
CA ASN A 199 -5.69 11.20 21.10
C ASN A 199 -5.23 12.01 19.90
N ALA A 200 -3.95 11.89 19.51
CA ALA A 200 -3.41 12.55 18.32
C ALA A 200 -4.11 12.07 17.03
N ALA A 201 -4.36 10.77 16.91
CA ALA A 201 -5.11 10.19 15.80
C ALA A 201 -6.53 10.76 15.71
N ARG A 202 -7.27 10.81 16.82
CA ARG A 202 -8.61 11.42 16.85
C ARG A 202 -8.58 12.90 16.44
N ALA A 203 -7.58 13.66 16.89
CA ALA A 203 -7.44 15.08 16.54
C ALA A 203 -7.14 15.32 15.05
N THR A 204 -6.62 14.32 14.34
CA THR A 204 -6.26 14.39 12.92
C THR A 204 -7.27 13.73 11.99
N GLY A 205 -8.37 13.19 12.53
CA GLY A 205 -9.41 12.51 11.77
C GLY A 205 -9.09 11.06 11.42
N VAL A 206 -8.00 10.49 11.94
CA VAL A 206 -7.70 9.05 11.84
C VAL A 206 -8.74 8.28 12.65
N THR A 207 -9.26 7.19 12.07
CA THR A 207 -10.26 6.38 12.77
C THR A 207 -9.60 5.63 13.92
N VAL A 208 -10.19 5.75 15.11
CA VAL A 208 -9.74 5.05 16.33
C VAL A 208 -10.88 4.22 16.87
N ASN A 209 -10.67 2.91 16.99
CA ASN A 209 -11.65 1.98 17.54
C ASN A 209 -10.93 0.83 18.29
N THR A 210 -11.65 -0.25 18.58
CA THR A 210 -11.16 -1.45 19.28
C THR A 210 -11.14 -2.69 18.39
N THR A 211 -11.24 -2.50 17.07
CA THR A 211 -11.29 -3.61 16.10
C THR A 211 -9.91 -3.80 15.48
N PRO A 212 -9.18 -4.89 15.79
CA PRO A 212 -7.90 -5.16 15.16
C PRO A 212 -8.10 -5.49 13.69
N THR A 213 -7.31 -4.84 12.83
CA THR A 213 -7.16 -5.21 11.42
C THR A 213 -5.67 -5.28 11.12
N VAL A 214 -5.28 -6.15 10.18
CA VAL A 214 -3.91 -6.10 9.66
C VAL A 214 -3.65 -4.68 9.16
N GLY A 215 -2.48 -4.17 9.50
CA GLY A 215 -2.00 -2.82 9.26
C GLY A 215 -2.64 -1.69 10.06
N ALA A 216 -3.48 -2.00 11.03
CA ALA A 216 -3.75 -1.06 12.11
C ALA A 216 -2.47 -0.78 12.93
N ILE A 217 -2.39 0.41 13.52
CA ILE A 217 -1.43 0.69 14.60
C ILE A 217 -2.13 0.45 15.93
N ALA A 218 -1.68 -0.58 16.63
CA ALA A 218 -2.16 -0.91 17.97
C ALA A 218 -1.51 0.03 18.98
N VAL A 219 -2.32 0.67 19.82
CA VAL A 219 -1.87 1.61 20.86
C VAL A 219 -2.16 1.03 22.23
N ASN A 220 -1.12 0.97 23.03
CA ASN A 220 -1.17 0.72 24.45
C ASN A 220 -0.96 2.06 25.17
N ASP A 221 -1.99 2.58 25.83
CA ASP A 221 -1.94 3.82 26.60
C ASP A 221 -1.83 3.59 28.11
N VAL A 222 -1.83 2.33 28.53
CA VAL A 222 -1.76 1.88 29.93
C VAL A 222 -0.31 1.64 30.40
N HIS A 223 0.62 1.35 29.50
CA HIS A 223 1.99 0.95 29.82
C HIS A 223 2.97 2.12 29.90
N LYS A 224 3.30 2.61 31.11
CA LYS A 224 4.30 3.67 31.35
C LYS A 224 4.07 4.94 30.49
N VAL A 225 4.83 5.11 29.40
CA VAL A 225 4.71 6.21 28.42
C VAL A 225 3.83 5.83 27.21
N GLY A 226 3.19 4.68 27.31
CA GLY A 226 2.51 3.91 26.28
C GLY A 226 3.46 3.09 25.41
N HIS A 227 2.86 2.29 24.52
CA HIS A 227 3.55 1.54 23.49
C HIS A 227 2.71 1.51 22.20
N VAL A 228 3.38 1.43 21.04
CA VAL A 228 2.69 1.29 19.75
C VAL A 228 3.33 0.21 18.92
N ALA A 229 2.50 -0.54 18.20
CA ALA A 229 2.93 -1.64 17.36
C ALA A 229 2.10 -1.70 16.08
N TYR A 230 2.63 -2.34 15.05
CA TYR A 230 1.93 -2.58 13.80
C TYR A 230 1.28 -3.97 13.84
N VAL A 231 -0.01 -4.06 13.55
CA VAL A 231 -0.73 -5.34 13.51
C VAL A 231 -0.39 -6.06 12.21
N ASN A 232 0.30 -7.19 12.27
CA ASN A 232 0.69 -7.94 11.07
C ASN A 232 -0.23 -9.15 10.80
N ALA A 233 -0.99 -9.65 11.78
CA ALA A 233 -1.93 -10.76 11.57
C ALA A 233 -3.15 -10.62 12.48
N VAL A 234 -4.32 -11.04 12.04
CA VAL A 234 -5.55 -11.09 12.86
C VAL A 234 -6.20 -12.47 12.72
N TYR A 235 -6.62 -13.06 13.83
CA TYR A 235 -7.17 -14.41 13.90
C TYR A 235 -8.68 -14.39 14.18
N SER A 236 -9.35 -15.50 13.86
CA SER A 236 -10.80 -15.65 14.00
C SER A 236 -11.30 -15.63 15.44
N ASP A 237 -10.42 -15.86 16.42
CA ASP A 237 -10.72 -15.75 17.85
C ASP A 237 -10.61 -14.32 18.39
N GLY A 238 -10.27 -13.35 17.53
CA GLY A 238 -10.10 -11.95 17.89
C GLY A 238 -8.71 -11.60 18.45
N SER A 239 -7.80 -12.57 18.57
CA SER A 239 -6.39 -12.30 18.84
C SER A 239 -5.68 -11.79 17.59
N PHE A 240 -4.53 -11.16 17.76
CA PHE A 240 -3.73 -10.64 16.65
C PHE A 240 -2.24 -10.71 16.96
N ASP A 241 -1.41 -10.68 15.92
CA ASP A 241 0.04 -10.55 16.05
C ASP A 241 0.47 -9.13 15.75
N VAL A 242 1.57 -8.73 16.38
CA VAL A 242 2.19 -7.43 16.15
C VAL A 242 3.68 -7.56 15.85
N GLU A 243 4.16 -6.64 15.03
CA GLU A 243 5.56 -6.30 14.90
C GLU A 243 5.83 -4.92 15.52
N GLU A 244 6.95 -4.80 16.21
CA GLU A 244 7.22 -3.67 17.10
C GLU A 244 8.72 -3.49 17.35
N TYR A 245 9.06 -2.36 17.96
CA TYR A 245 10.41 -2.07 18.46
C TYR A 245 10.36 -1.75 19.94
N ASN A 246 11.43 -2.07 20.67
CA ASN A 246 11.63 -1.63 22.05
C ASN A 246 10.58 -2.15 23.06
N TRP A 247 10.01 -3.35 22.82
CA TRP A 247 9.17 -4.05 23.79
C TRP A 247 9.94 -5.17 24.51
N ASN A 248 10.14 -6.31 23.84
CA ASN A 248 10.92 -7.43 24.36
C ASN A 248 12.43 -7.23 24.20
N ASN A 249 12.83 -6.45 23.19
CA ASN A 249 14.22 -6.22 22.84
C ASN A 249 14.51 -4.71 22.91
N PRO A 250 15.35 -4.24 23.85
CA PRO A 250 15.69 -2.82 23.95
C PRO A 250 16.24 -2.28 22.64
N LEU A 251 15.61 -1.21 22.12
CA LEU A 251 15.96 -0.53 20.88
C LEU A 251 16.09 -1.46 19.66
N ALA A 252 15.35 -2.56 19.64
CA ALA A 252 15.43 -3.55 18.59
C ALA A 252 14.05 -4.11 18.20
N TYR A 253 14.01 -4.65 16.99
CA TYR A 253 12.82 -5.29 16.42
C TYR A 253 12.38 -6.50 17.24
N GLY A 254 11.08 -6.69 17.32
CA GLY A 254 10.46 -7.86 17.92
C GLY A 254 9.07 -8.10 17.35
N THR A 255 8.54 -9.27 17.67
CA THR A 255 7.15 -9.62 17.40
C THR A 255 6.51 -10.18 18.66
N ARG A 256 5.19 -10.09 18.73
CA ARG A 256 4.39 -10.80 19.72
C ARG A 256 3.18 -11.42 19.04
N SER A 257 2.83 -12.60 19.51
CA SER A 257 1.73 -13.37 18.94
C SER A 257 0.56 -13.49 19.88
N HIS A 258 -0.63 -13.58 19.29
CA HIS A 258 -1.90 -13.75 20.00
C HIS A 258 -2.12 -12.76 21.15
N VAL A 259 -1.82 -11.48 20.90
CA VAL A 259 -2.18 -10.39 21.81
C VAL A 259 -3.65 -10.02 21.64
N HIS A 260 -4.20 -9.26 22.58
CA HIS A 260 -5.62 -8.92 22.60
C HIS A 260 -5.89 -7.42 22.71
N VAL A 261 -7.14 -7.06 22.44
CA VAL A 261 -7.68 -5.77 22.85
C VAL A 261 -8.19 -5.91 24.28
N SER A 262 -7.47 -5.33 25.23
CA SER A 262 -7.80 -5.40 26.67
C SER A 262 -7.08 -4.29 27.44
N ASP A 263 -7.40 -4.10 28.72
CA ASP A 263 -6.70 -3.16 29.61
C ASP A 263 -5.40 -3.74 30.21
N ALA A 264 -4.96 -4.92 29.79
CA ALA A 264 -3.74 -5.52 30.31
C ALA A 264 -2.51 -4.70 29.89
N GLN A 265 -1.54 -4.62 30.80
CA GLN A 265 -0.26 -3.92 30.56
C GLN A 265 0.46 -4.43 29.31
N ALA A 266 0.31 -5.71 28.98
CA ALA A 266 0.91 -6.33 27.81
C ALA A 266 0.03 -6.25 26.55
N ASP A 267 -1.21 -5.81 26.63
CA ASP A 267 -2.14 -5.78 25.49
C ASP A 267 -2.25 -4.36 24.91
N PHE A 268 -3.21 -4.16 24.00
CA PHE A 268 -3.45 -2.87 23.38
C PHE A 268 -4.89 -2.43 23.62
N GLN A 269 -5.12 -1.13 23.77
CA GLN A 269 -6.44 -0.57 24.07
C GLN A 269 -7.13 -0.02 22.81
N TRP A 270 -6.35 0.44 21.82
CA TRP A 270 -6.89 1.11 20.64
C TRP A 270 -6.23 0.66 19.35
N MET A 271 -6.98 0.77 18.27
CA MET A 271 -6.56 0.49 16.89
C MET A 271 -6.73 1.75 16.06
N LEU A 272 -5.63 2.19 15.45
CA LEU A 272 -5.59 3.36 14.56
C LEU A 272 -5.60 2.87 13.11
N HIS A 273 -6.53 3.41 12.35
CA HIS A 273 -6.85 2.99 10.98
C HIS A 273 -6.54 4.14 10.01
N PHE A 274 -5.43 4.00 9.28
CA PHE A 274 -4.94 4.94 8.27
C PHE A 274 -5.44 4.57 6.86
#